data_AF-A0A420N988-F1
#
_entry.id   AF-A0A420N988-F1
#
_cell.length_a   1.000
_cell.length_b   1.000
_cell.length_c   1.000
_cell.angle_alpha   90.00
_cell.angle_beta   90.00
_cell.angle_gamma   90.00
#
_symmetry.space_group_name_H-M   'P 1'
#
loop_
_entity.id
_entity.type
_entity.pdbx_description
1 polymer ?
#
loop_
_entity_poly.entity_id
_entity_poly.type
_entity_poly.pdbx_seq_one_letter_code
_entity_poly.pdbx_strand_id
1 'polypeptide(L)'
;MTLPLFHQYVNYGLRMFCKGYSQSWIRPFFLEMSTTSPSVPILSAAIQFYIQQGSSVPVLECIDLALKTFRYEVVSYQDTLKAGILSAGVLLCKLNFLQAQPCTPYIRMISEVYNLNTQMNLPALQQNVVVRHALELLAVMDIPQFVLGRVCPSLGLWKRFREAQDTWEGGRMTSVEVVSGMPMDLLDIFADAEYDDTENLILRLSLWEWQGDTAECLQHNLWDAWRLAGIVDLRRRDQCRRRLQDRQADHDADESCGGTSVLDRLMAVISIIFDYSRLSKHRHVLIGLIFPLVVVSLEVPYLKRHAEAKQIVDNVRNAIKAERTYNLAKVVFQLLDDAWNDGSSWYDIDERARSQGVEVALM
;
A
#
# COMPACT_ATOMS: atom_id res chain seq x y z
N MET A 1 -17.81 -13.39 21.39
CA MET A 1 -18.02 -12.84 20.03
C MET A 1 -16.72 -12.84 19.20
N THR A 2 -15.58 -12.51 19.78
CA THR A 2 -14.29 -12.36 19.06
C THR A 2 -13.72 -13.65 18.47
N LEU A 3 -13.82 -14.80 19.14
CA LEU A 3 -13.20 -16.05 18.67
C LEU A 3 -13.78 -16.57 17.33
N PRO A 4 -15.11 -16.63 17.11
CA PRO A 4 -15.67 -16.96 15.80
C PRO A 4 -15.22 -16.01 14.68
N LEU A 5 -15.18 -14.71 14.96
CA LEU A 5 -14.75 -13.68 14.01
C LEU A 5 -13.26 -13.80 13.70
N PHE A 6 -12.42 -14.13 14.68
CA PHE A 6 -11.00 -14.42 14.45
C PHE A 6 -10.80 -15.62 13.51
N HIS A 7 -11.53 -16.72 13.72
CA HIS A 7 -11.45 -17.86 12.80
C HIS A 7 -11.94 -17.50 11.39
N GLN A 8 -12.96 -16.65 11.26
CA GLN A 8 -13.40 -16.15 9.96
C GLN A 8 -12.33 -15.28 9.30
N TYR A 9 -11.66 -14.41 10.06
CA TYR A 9 -10.54 -13.60 9.57
C TYR A 9 -9.44 -14.48 8.97
N VAL A 10 -8.98 -15.46 9.73
CA VAL A 10 -7.87 -16.35 9.33
C VAL A 10 -8.21 -17.19 8.09
N ASN A 11 -9.49 -17.55 7.89
CA ASN A 11 -9.89 -18.39 6.76
C ASN A 11 -10.26 -17.57 5.51
N TYR A 12 -10.82 -16.38 5.69
CA TYR A 12 -11.42 -15.58 4.62
C TYR A 12 -10.90 -14.16 4.57
N GLY A 13 -10.93 -13.44 5.71
CA GLY A 13 -10.50 -12.03 5.78
C GLY A 13 -9.08 -11.78 5.30
N LEU A 14 -8.14 -12.69 5.59
CA LEU A 14 -6.74 -12.58 5.17
C LEU A 14 -6.55 -12.46 3.65
N ARG A 15 -7.42 -13.10 2.87
CA ARG A 15 -7.33 -13.07 1.40
C ARG A 15 -7.57 -11.68 0.82
N MET A 16 -8.20 -10.79 1.59
CA MET A 16 -8.39 -9.39 1.17
C MET A 16 -7.08 -8.59 1.23
N PHE A 17 -6.08 -9.06 1.97
CA PHE A 17 -4.84 -8.34 2.20
C PHE A 17 -3.61 -9.04 1.61
N CYS A 18 -3.74 -10.28 1.14
CA CYS A 18 -2.62 -11.04 0.61
C CYS A 18 -2.76 -11.14 -0.90
N LYS A 19 -1.96 -10.37 -1.63
CA LYS A 19 -1.99 -10.32 -3.10
C LYS A 19 -1.11 -11.39 -3.76
N GLY A 20 -0.21 -12.04 -3.00
CA GLY A 20 0.67 -13.10 -3.50
C GLY A 20 0.00 -14.46 -3.64
N TYR A 21 0.44 -15.24 -4.63
CA TYR A 21 0.01 -16.63 -4.83
C TYR A 21 0.56 -17.55 -3.73
N SER A 22 -0.33 -18.32 -3.09
CA SER A 22 -0.03 -19.42 -2.15
C SER A 22 0.71 -19.05 -0.86
N GLN A 23 -0.03 -18.87 0.24
CA GLN A 23 0.55 -18.51 1.54
C GLN A 23 0.08 -19.45 2.64
N SER A 24 0.40 -20.73 2.45
CA SER A 24 0.08 -21.81 3.41
C SER A 24 0.59 -21.54 4.82
N TRP A 25 1.64 -20.73 4.97
CA TRP A 25 2.30 -20.42 6.25
C TRP A 25 1.63 -19.27 7.04
N ILE A 26 0.87 -18.38 6.40
CA ILE A 26 0.27 -17.21 7.08
C ILE A 26 -0.79 -17.63 8.09
N ARG A 27 -1.61 -18.63 7.73
CA ARG A 27 -2.62 -19.13 8.65
C ARG A 27 -1.99 -19.69 9.95
N PRO A 28 -1.00 -20.60 9.88
CA PRO A 28 -0.20 -20.99 11.04
C PRO A 28 0.38 -19.80 11.81
N PHE A 29 0.96 -18.81 11.11
CA PHE A 29 1.50 -17.60 11.73
C PHE A 29 0.47 -16.87 12.60
N PHE A 30 -0.75 -16.63 12.10
CA PHE A 30 -1.78 -15.93 12.89
C PHE A 30 -2.24 -16.73 14.11
N LEU A 31 -2.29 -18.07 13.99
CA LEU A 31 -2.62 -18.94 15.12
C LEU A 31 -1.53 -18.89 16.18
N GLU A 32 -0.26 -18.94 15.78
CA GLU A 32 0.88 -18.80 16.70
C GLU A 32 0.89 -17.42 17.36
N MET A 33 0.71 -16.34 16.61
CA MET A 33 0.67 -14.98 17.16
C MET A 33 -0.48 -14.78 18.15
N SER A 34 -1.60 -15.47 17.95
CA SER A 34 -2.73 -15.41 18.88
C SER A 34 -2.46 -16.00 20.26
N THR A 35 -1.46 -16.89 20.39
CA THR A 35 -1.05 -17.43 21.70
C THR A 35 -0.07 -16.51 22.41
N THR A 36 0.66 -15.66 21.67
CA THR A 36 1.68 -14.77 22.22
C THR A 36 1.15 -13.36 22.56
N SER A 37 0.02 -12.95 21.98
CA SER A 37 -0.60 -11.64 22.23
C SER A 37 -2.13 -11.71 22.14
N PRO A 38 -2.88 -11.32 23.20
CA PRO A 38 -4.34 -11.25 23.14
C PRO A 38 -4.88 -10.18 22.17
N SER A 39 -4.10 -9.17 21.80
CA SER A 39 -4.52 -8.15 20.83
C SER A 39 -4.67 -8.70 19.42
N VAL A 40 -3.86 -9.69 19.02
CA VAL A 40 -3.89 -10.29 17.68
C VAL A 40 -5.29 -10.83 17.33
N PRO A 41 -5.91 -11.74 18.13
CA PRO A 41 -7.23 -12.25 17.80
C PRO A 41 -8.32 -11.18 17.90
N ILE A 42 -8.21 -10.20 18.81
CA ILE A 42 -9.22 -9.14 18.98
C ILE A 42 -9.20 -8.16 17.80
N LEU A 43 -8.02 -7.70 17.37
CA LEU A 43 -7.87 -6.83 16.19
C LEU A 43 -8.29 -7.56 14.91
N SER A 44 -7.89 -8.83 14.75
CA SER A 44 -8.33 -9.67 13.63
C SER A 44 -9.86 -9.80 13.58
N ALA A 45 -10.49 -10.02 14.74
CA ALA A 45 -11.94 -10.05 14.85
C ALA A 45 -12.58 -8.70 14.51
N ALA A 46 -12.02 -7.59 14.96
CA ALA A 46 -12.50 -6.25 14.65
C ALA A 46 -12.43 -5.95 13.15
N ILE A 47 -11.31 -6.29 12.49
CA ILE A 47 -11.16 -6.19 11.03
C ILE A 47 -12.22 -7.04 10.32
N GLN A 48 -12.40 -8.30 10.72
CA GLN A 48 -13.38 -9.17 10.11
C GLN A 48 -14.82 -8.69 10.32
N PHE A 49 -15.11 -8.11 11.48
CA PHE A 49 -16.42 -7.57 11.78
C PHE A 49 -16.72 -6.31 10.94
N TYR A 50 -15.72 -5.43 10.82
CA TYR A 50 -15.78 -4.27 9.93
C TYR A 50 -15.96 -4.68 8.46
N ILE A 51 -15.24 -5.71 8.02
CA ILE A 51 -15.43 -6.31 6.70
C ILE A 51 -16.88 -6.77 6.47
N GLN A 52 -17.54 -7.32 7.48
CA GLN A 52 -18.90 -7.86 7.33
C GLN A 52 -20.00 -6.80 7.43
N GLN A 53 -19.84 -5.84 8.34
CA GLN A 53 -20.91 -4.93 8.76
C GLN A 53 -20.61 -3.45 8.49
N GLY A 54 -19.41 -3.12 7.99
CA GLY A 54 -18.98 -1.73 7.79
C GLY A 54 -18.93 -0.94 9.11
N SER A 55 -19.23 0.36 9.02
CA SER A 55 -19.21 1.27 10.17
C SER A 55 -20.56 1.24 10.90
N SER A 56 -20.71 0.29 11.83
CA SER A 56 -21.87 0.20 12.74
C SER A 56 -21.44 0.35 14.20
N VAL A 57 -22.36 0.73 15.09
CA VAL A 57 -22.07 0.91 16.52
C VAL A 57 -21.40 -0.33 17.15
N PRO A 58 -21.88 -1.57 16.94
CA PRO A 58 -21.23 -2.76 17.49
C PRO A 58 -19.80 -2.98 16.95
N VAL A 59 -19.54 -2.59 15.71
CA VAL A 59 -18.19 -2.65 15.14
C VAL A 59 -17.28 -1.64 15.82
N LEU A 60 -17.76 -0.42 16.06
CA LEU A 60 -16.97 0.60 16.76
C LEU A 60 -16.65 0.20 18.21
N GLU A 61 -17.59 -0.44 18.92
CA GLU A 61 -17.33 -1.01 20.25
C GLU A 61 -16.25 -2.10 20.22
N CYS A 62 -16.28 -2.97 19.20
CA CYS A 62 -15.25 -4.00 19.01
C CYS A 62 -13.87 -3.39 18.70
N ILE A 63 -13.84 -2.30 17.93
CA ILE A 63 -12.61 -1.57 17.62
C ILE A 63 -12.06 -0.87 18.86
N ASP A 64 -12.91 -0.25 19.67
CA ASP A 64 -12.52 0.36 20.95
C ASP A 64 -11.92 -0.68 21.92
N LEU A 65 -12.54 -1.87 22.01
CA LEU A 65 -11.98 -2.99 22.77
C LEU A 65 -10.60 -3.41 22.24
N ALA A 66 -10.44 -3.48 20.91
CA ALA A 66 -9.17 -3.84 20.28
C ALA A 66 -8.08 -2.81 20.58
N LEU A 67 -8.39 -1.51 20.47
CA LEU A 67 -7.49 -0.41 20.79
C LEU A 67 -7.08 -0.41 22.27
N LYS A 68 -8.04 -0.59 23.18
CA LYS A 68 -7.77 -0.66 24.62
C LYS A 68 -6.84 -1.82 24.95
N THR A 69 -7.09 -3.00 24.39
CA THR A 69 -6.25 -4.18 24.62
C THR A 69 -4.83 -3.97 24.08
N PHE A 70 -4.70 -3.45 22.87
CA PHE A 70 -3.41 -3.17 22.26
C PHE A 70 -2.60 -2.14 23.05
N ARG A 71 -3.22 -1.03 23.46
CA ARG A 71 -2.56 -0.01 24.29
C ARG A 71 -2.09 -0.58 25.62
N TYR A 72 -2.90 -1.43 26.26
CA TYR A 72 -2.52 -2.08 27.51
C TYR A 72 -1.29 -2.99 27.33
N GLU A 73 -1.25 -3.80 26.26
CA GLU A 73 -0.08 -4.64 25.96
C GLU A 73 1.18 -3.82 25.67
N VAL A 74 1.05 -2.77 24.86
CA VAL A 74 2.17 -1.87 24.53
C VAL A 74 2.79 -1.26 25.79
N VAL A 75 1.96 -0.76 26.72
CA VAL A 75 2.44 -0.19 27.99
C VAL A 75 3.08 -1.26 28.88
N SER A 76 2.57 -2.49 28.86
CA SER A 76 3.06 -3.58 29.72
C SER A 76 4.42 -4.14 29.30
N TYR A 77 4.83 -3.94 28.03
CA TYR A 77 6.02 -4.58 27.44
C TYR A 77 6.93 -3.59 26.70
N GLN A 78 7.01 -2.35 27.19
CA GLN A 78 7.88 -1.31 26.63
C GLN A 78 9.32 -1.83 26.39
N ASP A 79 9.93 -1.38 25.29
CA ASP A 79 11.30 -1.68 24.86
C ASP A 79 11.64 -3.16 24.54
N THR A 80 10.66 -4.08 24.63
CA THR A 80 10.85 -5.48 24.23
C THR A 80 10.12 -5.76 22.93
N LEU A 81 10.86 -6.03 21.86
CA LEU A 81 10.28 -6.36 20.55
C LEU A 81 9.60 -7.74 20.57
N LYS A 82 8.33 -7.78 20.96
CA LYS A 82 7.51 -8.99 20.95
C LYS A 82 6.78 -9.15 19.63
N ALA A 83 7.00 -10.28 18.97
CA ALA A 83 6.46 -10.55 17.64
C ALA A 83 4.91 -10.45 17.58
N GLY A 84 4.22 -10.94 18.62
CA GLY A 84 2.76 -10.85 18.71
C GLY A 84 2.24 -9.41 18.80
N ILE A 85 2.88 -8.56 19.61
CA ILE A 85 2.45 -7.16 19.76
C ILE A 85 2.83 -6.34 18.52
N LEU A 86 3.98 -6.58 17.91
CA LEU A 86 4.33 -5.97 16.62
C LEU A 86 3.32 -6.35 15.52
N SER A 87 2.94 -7.63 15.45
CA SER A 87 1.91 -8.12 14.52
C SER A 87 0.55 -7.49 14.79
N ALA A 88 0.18 -7.30 16.07
CA ALA A 88 -1.01 -6.53 16.45
C ALA A 88 -0.91 -5.07 15.97
N GLY A 89 0.25 -4.43 16.06
CA GLY A 89 0.49 -3.10 15.51
C GLY A 89 0.25 -3.02 13.99
N VAL A 90 0.71 -4.03 13.24
CA VAL A 90 0.45 -4.14 11.80
C VAL A 90 -1.04 -4.29 11.51
N LEU A 91 -1.76 -5.12 12.28
CA LEU A 91 -3.22 -5.26 12.14
C LEU A 91 -3.95 -3.95 12.44
N LEU A 92 -3.51 -3.21 13.45
CA LEU A 92 -4.05 -1.90 13.77
C LEU A 92 -3.87 -0.91 12.60
N CYS A 93 -2.69 -0.90 11.97
CA CYS A 93 -2.44 -0.08 10.78
C CYS A 93 -3.38 -0.46 9.63
N LYS A 94 -3.54 -1.77 9.35
CA LYS A 94 -4.48 -2.27 8.34
C LYS A 94 -5.93 -1.87 8.62
N LEU A 95 -6.36 -1.94 9.88
CA LEU A 95 -7.70 -1.52 10.28
C LEU A 95 -7.93 -0.04 10.00
N ASN A 96 -6.98 0.84 10.36
CA ASN A 96 -7.10 2.28 10.09
C ASN A 96 -7.18 2.56 8.58
N PHE A 97 -6.33 1.92 7.76
CA PHE A 97 -6.42 2.07 6.30
C PHE A 97 -7.79 1.62 5.76
N LEU A 98 -8.34 0.48 6.20
CA LEU A 98 -9.68 0.05 5.79
C LEU A 98 -10.79 1.04 6.14
N GLN A 99 -10.58 1.83 7.20
CA GLN A 99 -11.49 2.89 7.64
C GLN A 99 -11.19 4.25 7.00
N ALA A 100 -10.16 4.33 6.14
CA ALA A 100 -9.61 5.58 5.62
C ALA A 100 -9.25 6.59 6.74
N GLN A 101 -8.79 6.08 7.89
CA GLN A 101 -8.40 6.87 9.06
C GLN A 101 -6.88 7.06 9.10
N PRO A 102 -6.39 8.14 9.77
CA PRO A 102 -4.96 8.35 9.97
C PRO A 102 -4.25 7.14 10.58
N CYS A 103 -3.31 6.57 9.82
CA CYS A 103 -2.53 5.38 10.12
C CYS A 103 -1.06 5.72 10.40
N THR A 104 -0.49 6.67 9.66
CA THR A 104 0.93 7.04 9.81
C THR A 104 1.34 7.47 11.23
N PRO A 105 0.47 8.08 12.07
CA PRO A 105 0.80 8.30 13.49
C PRO A 105 1.00 7.01 14.28
N TYR A 106 0.26 5.93 13.96
CA TYR A 106 0.43 4.63 14.61
C TYR A 106 1.74 3.95 14.17
N ILE A 107 2.12 4.08 12.89
CA ILE A 107 3.43 3.59 12.40
C ILE A 107 4.57 4.26 13.18
N ARG A 108 4.49 5.59 13.37
CA ARG A 108 5.45 6.34 14.20
C ARG A 108 5.46 5.87 15.64
N MET A 109 4.29 5.74 16.27
CA MET A 109 4.18 5.25 17.64
C MET A 109 4.81 3.85 17.80
N ILE A 110 4.54 2.93 16.88
CA ILE A 110 5.15 1.58 16.89
C ILE A 110 6.67 1.67 16.74
N SER A 111 7.16 2.53 15.84
CA SER A 111 8.60 2.75 15.63
C SER A 111 9.29 3.27 16.89
N GLU A 112 8.68 4.21 17.58
CA GLU A 112 9.20 4.82 18.82
C GLU A 112 9.16 3.84 19.99
N VAL A 113 8.03 3.18 20.23
CA VAL A 113 7.83 2.21 21.34
C VAL A 113 8.83 1.06 21.28
N TYR A 114 9.16 0.59 20.08
CA TYR A 114 10.12 -0.50 19.90
C TYR A 114 11.53 -0.01 19.58
N ASN A 115 11.76 1.30 19.54
CA ASN A 115 13.02 1.89 19.11
C ASN A 115 13.58 1.19 17.85
N LEU A 116 12.74 1.05 16.82
CA LEU A 116 13.06 0.25 15.63
C LEU A 116 14.36 0.71 14.96
N ASN A 117 14.71 1.99 15.09
CA ASN A 117 15.98 2.55 14.62
C ASN A 117 17.20 1.78 15.14
N THR A 118 17.13 1.23 16.35
CA THR A 118 18.21 0.43 16.95
C THR A 118 17.99 -1.06 16.74
N GLN A 119 16.75 -1.54 16.86
CA GLN A 119 16.42 -2.96 16.84
C GLN A 119 16.52 -3.60 15.45
N MET A 120 16.33 -2.83 14.37
CA MET A 120 16.38 -3.37 13.00
C MET A 120 17.77 -3.86 12.59
N ASN A 121 18.84 -3.33 13.21
CA ASN A 121 20.23 -3.71 12.91
C ASN A 121 20.71 -4.95 13.70
N LEU A 122 19.84 -5.59 14.49
CA LEU A 122 20.24 -6.73 15.31
C LEU A 122 20.32 -8.01 14.46
N PRO A 123 21.41 -8.79 14.54
CA PRO A 123 21.54 -10.08 13.85
C PRO A 123 20.41 -11.07 14.17
N ALA A 124 19.81 -10.95 15.36
CA ALA A 124 18.66 -11.75 15.78
C ALA A 124 17.44 -11.60 14.86
N LEU A 125 17.35 -10.50 14.11
CA LEU A 125 16.27 -10.28 13.14
C LEU A 125 16.33 -11.25 11.96
N GLN A 126 17.52 -11.65 11.52
CA GLN A 126 17.70 -12.63 10.44
C GLN A 126 17.07 -13.98 10.80
N GLN A 127 17.14 -14.37 12.07
CA GLN A 127 16.64 -15.66 12.57
C GLN A 127 15.15 -15.63 12.93
N ASN A 128 14.57 -14.45 13.21
CA ASN A 128 13.18 -14.33 13.63
C ASN A 128 12.25 -13.98 12.46
N VAL A 129 11.78 -15.03 11.75
CA VAL A 129 10.90 -14.92 10.58
C VAL A 129 9.62 -14.13 10.88
N VAL A 130 9.06 -14.27 12.09
CA VAL A 130 7.80 -13.64 12.49
C VAL A 130 7.97 -12.13 12.65
N VAL A 131 8.99 -11.70 13.39
CA VAL A 131 9.33 -10.28 13.54
C VAL A 131 9.70 -9.68 12.20
N ARG A 132 10.50 -10.38 11.41
CA ARG A 132 10.90 -9.96 10.06
C ARG A 132 9.68 -9.68 9.19
N HIS A 133 8.74 -10.62 9.13
CA HIS A 133 7.52 -10.44 8.34
C HIS A 133 6.70 -9.23 8.82
N ALA A 134 6.52 -9.06 10.13
CA ALA A 134 5.76 -7.93 10.65
C ALA A 134 6.46 -6.58 10.36
N LEU A 135 7.79 -6.53 10.40
CA LEU A 135 8.57 -5.35 9.99
C LEU A 135 8.48 -5.08 8.50
N GLU A 136 8.56 -6.10 7.65
CA GLU A 136 8.35 -5.97 6.19
C GLU A 136 7.00 -5.30 5.90
N LEU A 137 5.92 -5.78 6.53
CA LEU A 137 4.59 -5.21 6.34
C LEU A 137 4.49 -3.76 6.81
N LEU A 138 5.05 -3.47 7.99
CA LEU A 138 5.07 -2.11 8.52
C LEU A 138 5.87 -1.17 7.61
N ALA A 139 6.99 -1.66 7.08
CA ALA A 139 7.88 -0.92 6.20
C ALA A 139 7.25 -0.63 4.84
N VAL A 140 6.55 -1.61 4.25
CA VAL A 140 5.78 -1.40 3.01
C VAL A 140 4.71 -0.32 3.24
N MET A 141 3.95 -0.39 4.33
CA MET A 141 2.95 0.62 4.70
C MET A 141 3.53 2.03 4.95
N ASP A 142 4.83 2.13 5.23
CA ASP A 142 5.51 3.41 5.42
C ASP A 142 6.03 4.03 4.12
N ILE A 143 5.99 3.33 2.98
CA ILE A 143 6.43 3.85 1.68
C ILE A 143 5.53 5.04 1.29
N PRO A 144 6.09 6.24 1.04
CA PRO A 144 5.31 7.44 0.78
C PRO A 144 4.33 7.32 -0.39
N GLN A 145 4.76 6.71 -1.50
CA GLN A 145 3.96 6.64 -2.73
C GLN A 145 2.71 5.78 -2.60
N PHE A 146 2.68 4.87 -1.62
CA PHE A 146 1.59 3.91 -1.44
C PHE A 146 0.55 4.37 -0.44
N VAL A 147 0.71 5.56 0.16
CA VAL A 147 -0.26 6.12 1.10
C VAL A 147 -0.65 7.52 0.67
N LEU A 148 -1.92 7.71 0.34
CA LEU A 148 -2.48 9.04 0.08
C LEU A 148 -2.81 9.74 1.39
N GLY A 149 -2.59 11.05 1.42
CA GLY A 149 -3.07 11.92 2.50
C GLY A 149 -2.26 11.82 3.79
N ARG A 150 -1.02 11.32 3.72
CA ARG A 150 -0.14 11.14 4.89
C ARG A 150 -0.11 12.39 5.77
N VAL A 151 -0.39 12.20 7.06
CA VAL A 151 -0.29 13.18 8.13
C VAL A 151 1.13 13.23 8.69
N CYS A 152 1.80 12.07 8.79
CA CYS A 152 3.19 11.98 9.22
C CYS A 152 4.14 11.68 8.04
N PRO A 153 5.30 12.36 7.96
CA PRO A 153 6.39 11.97 7.06
C PRO A 153 6.77 10.50 7.20
N SER A 154 7.25 9.91 6.12
CA SER A 154 7.81 8.55 6.15
C SER A 154 9.02 8.49 7.06
N LEU A 155 9.18 7.34 7.71
CA LEU A 155 10.32 7.04 8.58
C LEU A 155 11.43 6.33 7.80
N GLY A 156 11.20 6.01 6.52
CA GLY A 156 12.16 5.27 5.69
C GLY A 156 12.37 3.84 6.19
N LEU A 157 11.34 3.22 6.78
CA LEU A 157 11.47 1.90 7.40
C LEU A 157 11.95 0.84 6.41
N TRP A 158 11.47 0.87 5.16
CA TRP A 158 11.89 -0.09 4.14
C TRP A 158 13.37 0.02 3.84
N LYS A 159 13.85 1.22 3.48
CA LYS A 159 15.27 1.49 3.22
C LYS A 159 16.16 1.00 4.37
N ARG A 160 15.83 1.35 5.61
CA ARG A 160 16.57 0.90 6.81
C ARG A 160 16.54 -0.61 7.00
N PHE A 161 15.39 -1.23 6.80
CA PHE A 161 15.25 -2.68 6.89
C PHE A 161 16.11 -3.38 5.83
N ARG A 162 16.21 -2.83 4.62
CA ARG A 162 17.02 -3.37 3.53
C ARG A 162 18.52 -3.14 3.74
N GLU A 163 18.91 -1.99 4.26
CA GLU A 163 20.29 -1.72 4.70
C GLU A 163 20.74 -2.70 5.79
N ALA A 164 19.87 -3.04 6.74
CA ALA A 164 20.18 -4.05 7.76
C ALA A 164 20.46 -5.43 7.13
N GLN A 165 19.76 -5.78 6.05
CA GLN A 165 19.95 -7.05 5.33
C GLN A 165 21.27 -7.11 4.55
N ASP A 166 21.90 -5.98 4.24
CA ASP A 166 23.23 -5.98 3.61
C ASP A 166 24.30 -6.62 4.50
N THR A 167 24.06 -6.66 5.81
CA THR A 167 24.94 -7.29 6.79
C THR A 167 24.63 -8.78 7.04
N TRP A 168 23.55 -9.31 6.45
CA TRP A 168 23.11 -10.69 6.70
C TRP A 168 23.96 -11.70 5.94
N GLU A 169 24.08 -12.90 6.51
CA GLU A 169 24.66 -14.02 5.79
C GLU A 169 23.76 -14.40 4.60
N GLY A 170 24.26 -14.24 3.38
CA GLY A 170 23.50 -14.40 2.13
C GLY A 170 22.96 -13.10 1.51
N GLY A 171 23.16 -11.95 2.18
CA GLY A 171 22.77 -10.63 1.67
C GLY A 171 21.26 -10.37 1.66
N ARG A 172 20.83 -9.41 0.82
CA ARG A 172 19.42 -9.03 0.68
C ARG A 172 18.57 -10.18 0.16
N MET A 173 17.38 -10.34 0.73
CA MET A 173 16.37 -11.23 0.15
C MET A 173 15.81 -10.62 -1.15
N THR A 174 15.70 -11.42 -2.21
CA THR A 174 15.22 -10.97 -3.54
C THR A 174 13.87 -11.60 -3.90
N SER A 175 13.03 -11.89 -2.90
CA SER A 175 11.75 -12.55 -3.10
C SER A 175 10.60 -11.57 -3.35
N VAL A 176 9.40 -12.10 -3.57
CA VAL A 176 8.15 -11.31 -3.61
C VAL A 176 7.66 -11.06 -2.19
N GLU A 177 7.38 -9.80 -1.85
CA GLU A 177 6.73 -9.44 -0.60
C GLU A 177 5.28 -9.93 -0.59
N VAL A 178 4.91 -10.52 0.52
CA VAL A 178 3.77 -11.42 0.70
C VAL A 178 2.42 -10.69 0.60
N VAL A 179 2.29 -9.50 1.18
CA VAL A 179 1.02 -8.77 1.27
C VAL A 179 0.77 -7.93 0.03
N SER A 180 1.74 -7.12 -0.38
CA SER A 180 1.65 -6.31 -1.61
C SER A 180 1.69 -7.17 -2.88
N GLY A 181 2.34 -8.35 -2.80
CA GLY A 181 2.62 -9.16 -3.97
C GLY A 181 3.68 -8.55 -4.88
N MET A 182 4.44 -7.56 -4.43
CA MET A 182 5.46 -6.87 -5.22
C MET A 182 6.85 -7.47 -4.99
N PRO A 183 7.73 -7.51 -6.00
CA PRO A 183 9.12 -7.91 -5.83
C PRO A 183 9.83 -6.95 -4.87
N MET A 184 10.66 -7.49 -3.96
CA MET A 184 11.36 -6.68 -2.96
C MET A 184 12.31 -5.66 -3.60
N ASP A 185 12.92 -6.00 -4.73
CA ASP A 185 13.79 -5.10 -5.50
C ASP A 185 13.00 -3.97 -6.20
N LEU A 186 11.76 -4.22 -6.62
CA LEU A 186 10.86 -3.16 -7.09
C LEU A 186 10.47 -2.22 -5.92
N LEU A 187 10.21 -2.78 -4.74
CA LEU A 187 9.93 -2.01 -3.53
C LEU A 187 11.14 -1.19 -3.08
N ASP A 188 12.37 -1.68 -3.28
CA ASP A 188 13.60 -0.92 -3.03
C ASP A 188 13.61 0.37 -3.84
N ILE A 189 13.28 0.31 -5.14
CA ILE A 189 13.19 1.49 -6.01
C ILE A 189 12.10 2.46 -5.52
N PHE A 190 10.94 1.96 -5.11
CA PHE A 190 9.87 2.81 -4.58
C PHE A 190 10.21 3.48 -3.24
N ALA A 191 11.01 2.81 -2.41
CA ALA A 191 11.41 3.31 -1.10
C ALA A 191 12.52 4.37 -1.17
N ASP A 192 13.35 4.33 -2.22
CA ASP A 192 14.39 5.33 -2.48
C ASP A 192 13.84 6.66 -3.03
N ALA A 193 12.52 6.79 -3.15
CA ALA A 193 11.84 8.04 -3.52
C ALA A 193 11.95 9.11 -2.43
N GLU A 194 13.10 9.78 -2.41
CA GLU A 194 13.32 11.01 -1.66
C GLU A 194 12.90 12.25 -2.48
N TYR A 195 12.72 13.38 -1.79
CA TYR A 195 12.06 14.58 -2.31
C TYR A 195 12.99 15.52 -3.11
N ASP A 196 14.07 15.02 -3.72
CA ASP A 196 14.94 15.82 -4.62
C ASP A 196 14.67 15.54 -6.12
N ASP A 197 14.94 16.53 -6.96
CA ASP A 197 14.66 16.49 -8.40
C ASP A 197 15.67 15.61 -9.16
N THR A 198 16.93 15.59 -8.73
CA THR A 198 17.98 14.72 -9.31
C THR A 198 17.66 13.25 -9.03
N GLU A 199 17.20 12.96 -7.81
CA GLU A 199 16.82 11.62 -7.38
C GLU A 199 15.59 11.13 -8.15
N ASN A 200 14.62 12.00 -8.45
CA ASN A 200 13.44 11.62 -9.25
C ASN A 200 13.81 11.08 -10.64
N LEU A 201 14.78 11.70 -11.33
CA LEU A 201 15.24 11.21 -12.63
C LEU A 201 15.90 9.83 -12.51
N ILE A 202 16.77 9.64 -11.52
CA ILE A 202 17.46 8.36 -11.26
C ILE A 202 16.43 7.27 -11.00
N LEU A 203 15.45 7.52 -10.14
CA LEU A 203 14.40 6.56 -9.80
C LEU A 203 13.56 6.17 -11.01
N ARG A 204 13.22 7.13 -11.87
CA ARG A 204 12.48 6.85 -13.12
C ARG A 204 13.30 5.98 -14.07
N LEU A 205 14.62 6.19 -14.14
CA LEU A 205 15.53 5.32 -14.91
C LEU A 205 15.61 3.92 -14.28
N SER A 206 15.74 3.82 -12.97
CA SER A 206 15.75 2.53 -12.25
C SER A 206 14.46 1.73 -12.49
N LEU A 207 13.29 2.39 -12.46
CA LEU A 207 12.02 1.75 -12.81
C LEU A 207 11.98 1.34 -14.29
N TRP A 208 12.55 2.12 -15.20
CA TRP A 208 12.59 1.77 -16.63
C TRP A 208 13.48 0.57 -16.92
N GLU A 209 14.64 0.51 -16.26
CA GLU A 209 15.66 -0.53 -16.44
C GLU A 209 15.35 -1.82 -15.67
N TRP A 210 14.42 -1.78 -14.72
CA TRP A 210 14.01 -2.95 -13.95
C TRP A 210 13.52 -4.09 -14.86
N GLN A 211 14.15 -5.26 -14.74
CA GLN A 211 13.96 -6.41 -15.62
C GLN A 211 12.90 -7.40 -15.11
N GLY A 212 12.49 -7.27 -13.86
CA GLY A 212 11.56 -8.20 -13.21
C GLY A 212 12.15 -9.54 -12.83
N ASP A 213 11.32 -10.33 -12.16
CA ASP A 213 11.61 -11.71 -11.76
C ASP A 213 10.75 -12.71 -12.56
N THR A 214 11.14 -13.97 -12.50
CA THR A 214 10.39 -15.10 -13.06
C THR A 214 9.06 -15.29 -12.31
N ALA A 215 7.95 -15.13 -13.03
CA ALA A 215 6.62 -15.29 -12.48
C ALA A 215 5.61 -15.79 -13.52
N GLU A 216 4.41 -16.17 -13.04
CA GLU A 216 3.27 -16.39 -13.91
C GLU A 216 2.91 -15.11 -14.68
N CYS A 217 2.43 -15.25 -15.92
CA CYS A 217 2.14 -14.14 -16.82
C CYS A 217 1.28 -13.04 -16.17
N LEU A 218 0.24 -13.39 -15.42
CA LEU A 218 -0.63 -12.40 -14.77
C LEU A 218 0.10 -11.59 -13.70
N GLN A 219 0.94 -12.24 -12.89
CA GLN A 219 1.72 -11.59 -11.84
C GLN A 219 2.77 -10.65 -12.43
N HIS A 220 3.43 -11.08 -13.52
CA HIS A 220 4.39 -10.24 -14.23
C HIS A 220 3.74 -8.97 -14.81
N ASN A 221 2.56 -9.11 -15.43
CA ASN A 221 1.79 -7.94 -15.90
C ASN A 221 1.41 -7.01 -14.74
N LEU A 222 1.05 -7.55 -13.57
CA LEU A 222 0.75 -6.72 -12.40
C LEU A 222 1.99 -5.92 -11.96
N TRP A 223 3.17 -6.52 -11.93
CA TRP A 223 4.41 -5.82 -11.62
C TRP A 223 4.74 -4.74 -12.66
N ASP A 224 4.53 -5.02 -13.93
CA ASP A 224 4.66 -4.03 -15.01
C ASP A 224 3.70 -2.86 -14.84
N ALA A 225 2.45 -3.11 -14.46
CA ALA A 225 1.49 -2.05 -14.19
C ALA A 225 1.97 -1.14 -13.04
N TRP A 226 2.50 -1.72 -11.97
CA TRP A 226 3.07 -0.95 -10.85
C TRP A 226 4.29 -0.14 -11.26
N ARG A 227 5.23 -0.77 -11.97
CA ARG A 227 6.45 -0.12 -12.49
C ARG A 227 6.13 1.07 -13.38
N LEU A 228 5.27 0.87 -14.39
CA LEU A 228 4.86 1.92 -15.32
C LEU A 228 4.08 3.03 -14.61
N ALA A 229 3.22 2.68 -13.65
CA ALA A 229 2.52 3.65 -12.81
C ALA A 229 3.49 4.47 -11.94
N GLY A 230 4.53 3.85 -11.38
CA GLY A 230 5.58 4.56 -10.63
C GLY A 230 6.27 5.63 -11.48
N ILE A 231 6.59 5.32 -12.74
CA ILE A 231 7.22 6.28 -13.67
C ILE A 231 6.29 7.47 -13.94
N VAL A 232 4.99 7.21 -14.14
CA VAL A 232 3.98 8.24 -14.40
C VAL A 232 3.76 9.10 -13.15
N ASP A 233 3.63 8.50 -11.96
CA ASP A 233 3.40 9.23 -10.71
C ASP A 233 4.61 10.10 -10.33
N LEU A 234 5.84 9.58 -10.45
CA LEU A 234 7.06 10.35 -10.19
C LEU A 234 7.15 11.61 -11.07
N ARG A 235 6.83 11.47 -12.36
CA ARG A 235 6.76 12.60 -13.30
C ARG A 235 5.68 13.60 -12.89
N ARG A 236 4.48 13.11 -12.55
CA ARG A 236 3.36 13.97 -12.15
C ARG A 236 3.69 14.77 -10.88
N ARG A 237 4.27 14.12 -9.86
CA ARG A 237 4.68 14.76 -8.61
C ARG A 237 5.77 15.82 -8.82
N ASP A 238 6.75 15.53 -9.67
CA ASP A 238 7.79 16.48 -10.08
C ASP A 238 7.18 17.73 -10.76
N GLN A 239 6.24 17.53 -11.70
CA GLN A 239 5.51 18.64 -12.33
C GLN A 239 4.70 19.48 -11.33
N CYS A 240 4.02 18.84 -10.38
CA CYS A 240 3.27 19.55 -9.33
C CYS A 240 4.21 20.37 -8.44
N ARG A 241 5.37 19.82 -8.07
CA ARG A 241 6.37 20.48 -7.23
C ARG A 241 6.97 21.71 -7.92
N ARG A 242 7.43 21.58 -9.17
CA ARG A 242 8.01 22.71 -9.92
C ARG A 242 7.04 23.88 -9.99
N ARG A 243 5.74 23.63 -10.22
CA ARG A 243 4.73 24.70 -10.23
C ARG A 243 4.46 25.34 -8.87
N LEU A 244 4.56 24.58 -7.78
CA LEU A 244 4.46 25.14 -6.42
C LEU A 244 5.64 26.08 -6.12
N GLN A 245 6.82 25.78 -6.67
CA GLN A 245 8.02 26.61 -6.55
C GLN A 245 7.99 27.80 -7.52
N ASP A 246 7.56 27.59 -8.77
CA ASP A 246 7.52 28.57 -9.87
C ASP A 246 6.21 29.37 -9.94
N ARG A 247 5.67 29.85 -8.81
CA ARG A 247 4.50 30.77 -8.78
C ARG A 247 4.68 32.09 -9.58
N GLN A 248 5.77 32.26 -10.33
CA GLN A 248 6.11 33.45 -11.12
C GLN A 248 6.56 33.20 -12.57
N ALA A 249 6.61 31.96 -13.07
CA ALA A 249 6.94 31.71 -14.48
C ALA A 249 5.70 31.26 -15.24
N ASP A 250 5.03 32.23 -15.85
CA ASP A 250 4.11 31.99 -16.96
C ASP A 250 4.96 31.46 -18.13
N HIS A 251 4.97 30.14 -18.33
CA HIS A 251 5.45 29.58 -19.58
C HIS A 251 4.78 28.24 -19.87
N ASP A 252 3.92 28.28 -20.88
CA ASP A 252 3.75 27.20 -21.84
C ASP A 252 5.13 26.75 -22.33
N ALA A 253 5.67 25.69 -21.74
CA ALA A 253 6.80 24.97 -22.28
C ALA A 253 6.78 23.51 -21.80
N ASP A 254 6.63 22.64 -22.80
CA ASP A 254 6.88 21.20 -22.80
C ASP A 254 5.76 20.27 -22.26
N GLU A 255 4.67 20.18 -23.04
CA GLU A 255 4.04 18.89 -23.34
C GLU A 255 5.09 17.96 -23.99
N SER A 256 6.04 17.47 -23.19
CA SER A 256 7.04 16.52 -23.65
C SER A 256 6.36 15.19 -24.02
N CYS A 257 6.29 14.99 -25.34
CA CYS A 257 5.80 13.85 -26.10
C CYS A 257 6.36 12.46 -25.68
N GLY A 258 7.29 12.38 -24.72
CA GLY A 258 7.77 11.11 -24.16
C GLY A 258 6.78 10.43 -23.20
N GLY A 259 5.84 11.20 -22.63
CA GLY A 259 4.96 10.76 -21.55
C GLY A 259 3.76 9.90 -21.95
N THR A 260 3.26 10.05 -23.17
CA THR A 260 2.11 9.29 -23.71
C THR A 260 2.45 7.83 -23.90
N SER A 261 3.65 7.51 -24.40
CA SER A 261 4.06 6.13 -24.68
C SER A 261 4.05 5.22 -23.44
N VAL A 262 4.45 5.74 -22.28
CA VAL A 262 4.43 5.00 -21.01
C VAL A 262 3.00 4.79 -20.52
N LEU A 263 2.16 5.82 -20.68
CA LEU A 263 0.76 5.77 -20.28
C LEU A 263 -0.05 4.83 -21.17
N ASP A 264 0.20 4.81 -22.48
CA ASP A 264 -0.40 3.87 -23.42
C ASP A 264 -0.02 2.42 -23.08
N ARG A 265 1.26 2.16 -22.75
CA ARG A 265 1.71 0.86 -22.26
C ARG A 265 1.02 0.47 -20.96
N LEU A 266 0.92 1.39 -20.00
CA LEU A 266 0.24 1.17 -18.73
C LEU A 266 -1.24 0.82 -18.95
N MET A 267 -1.93 1.56 -19.82
CA MET A 267 -3.32 1.30 -20.18
C MET A 267 -3.50 -0.08 -20.83
N ALA A 268 -2.60 -0.46 -21.73
CA ALA A 268 -2.63 -1.78 -22.37
C ALA A 268 -2.48 -2.91 -21.33
N VAL A 269 -1.52 -2.77 -20.42
CA VAL A 269 -1.29 -3.77 -19.34
C VAL A 269 -2.50 -3.84 -18.40
N ILE A 270 -3.08 -2.70 -18.00
CA ILE A 270 -4.31 -2.68 -17.18
C ILE A 270 -5.46 -3.39 -17.91
N SER A 271 -5.64 -3.16 -19.21
CA SER A 271 -6.67 -3.84 -20.01
C SER A 271 -6.46 -5.35 -20.04
N ILE A 272 -5.22 -5.82 -20.24
CA ILE A 272 -4.87 -7.25 -20.26
C ILE A 272 -5.22 -7.90 -18.91
N ILE A 273 -4.82 -7.29 -17.80
CA ILE A 273 -5.12 -7.81 -16.45
C ILE A 273 -6.63 -7.83 -16.21
N PHE A 274 -7.34 -6.78 -16.61
CA PHE A 274 -8.79 -6.69 -16.49
C PHE A 274 -9.49 -7.80 -17.27
N ASP A 275 -9.14 -8.00 -18.54
CA ASP A 275 -9.74 -9.05 -19.37
C ASP A 275 -9.44 -10.45 -18.82
N TYR A 276 -8.22 -10.70 -18.36
CA TYR A 276 -7.84 -11.97 -17.75
C TYR A 276 -8.58 -12.23 -16.42
N SER A 277 -8.81 -11.20 -15.61
CA SER A 277 -9.56 -11.30 -14.35
C SER A 277 -11.03 -11.69 -14.56
N ARG A 278 -11.60 -11.36 -15.73
CA ARG A 278 -12.98 -11.73 -16.11
C ARG A 278 -13.10 -13.19 -16.51
N LEU A 279 -12.06 -13.75 -17.13
CA LEU A 279 -12.02 -15.13 -17.62
C LEU A 279 -11.72 -16.14 -16.50
N SER A 280 -11.01 -15.71 -15.46
CA SER A 280 -10.52 -16.57 -14.39
C SER A 280 -11.23 -16.32 -13.06
N LYS A 281 -11.04 -17.22 -12.08
CA LYS A 281 -11.48 -16.99 -10.69
C LYS A 281 -10.54 -16.04 -9.93
N HIS A 282 -9.56 -15.41 -10.59
CA HIS A 282 -8.54 -14.52 -10.00
C HIS A 282 -9.00 -13.07 -9.87
N ARG A 283 -10.27 -12.87 -9.51
CA ARG A 283 -10.91 -11.58 -9.28
C ARG A 283 -10.15 -10.67 -8.30
N HIS A 284 -9.57 -11.26 -7.26
CA HIS A 284 -8.74 -10.60 -6.26
C HIS A 284 -7.52 -9.84 -6.83
N VAL A 285 -7.04 -10.18 -8.03
CA VAL A 285 -5.93 -9.48 -8.70
C VAL A 285 -6.30 -8.02 -9.03
N LEU A 286 -7.59 -7.72 -9.18
CA LEU A 286 -8.07 -6.34 -9.42
C LEU A 286 -7.76 -5.39 -8.25
N ILE A 287 -7.69 -5.90 -7.01
CA ILE A 287 -7.26 -5.10 -5.85
C ILE A 287 -5.77 -4.73 -5.99
N GLY A 288 -4.99 -5.56 -6.68
CA GLY A 288 -3.62 -5.25 -7.09
C GLY A 288 -3.52 -4.00 -7.97
N LEU A 289 -4.57 -3.62 -8.69
CA LEU A 289 -4.56 -2.47 -9.60
C LEU A 289 -4.89 -1.14 -8.95
N ILE A 290 -5.15 -1.07 -7.64
CA ILE A 290 -5.53 0.20 -6.98
C ILE A 290 -4.49 1.30 -7.22
N PHE A 291 -3.20 1.04 -6.96
CA PHE A 291 -2.14 2.02 -7.22
C PHE A 291 -2.06 2.43 -8.69
N PRO A 292 -1.90 1.51 -9.67
CA PRO A 292 -1.90 1.87 -11.10
C PRO A 292 -3.15 2.64 -11.55
N LEU A 293 -4.32 2.25 -11.07
CA LEU A 293 -5.60 2.87 -11.42
C LEU A 293 -5.69 4.30 -10.90
N VAL A 294 -5.22 4.55 -9.68
CA VAL A 294 -5.14 5.91 -9.12
C VAL A 294 -4.24 6.78 -9.99
N VAL A 295 -3.03 6.31 -10.31
CA VAL A 295 -2.06 7.07 -11.10
C VAL A 295 -2.64 7.45 -12.47
N VAL A 296 -3.20 6.49 -13.21
CA VAL A 296 -3.82 6.75 -14.52
C VAL A 296 -5.01 7.71 -14.39
N SER A 297 -5.83 7.55 -13.35
CA SER A 297 -7.03 8.39 -13.15
C SER A 297 -6.69 9.86 -12.90
N LEU A 298 -5.48 10.15 -12.42
CA LEU A 298 -4.97 11.51 -12.22
C LEU A 298 -4.44 12.15 -13.51
N GLU A 299 -4.20 11.37 -14.57
CA GLU A 299 -3.85 11.86 -15.90
C GLU A 299 -5.11 12.32 -16.67
N VAL A 300 -5.85 13.25 -16.06
CA VAL A 300 -7.18 13.68 -16.53
C VAL A 300 -7.16 14.23 -17.96
N PRO A 301 -6.20 15.08 -18.39
CA PRO A 301 -6.15 15.55 -19.76
C PRO A 301 -5.95 14.42 -20.78
N TYR A 302 -5.16 13.40 -20.44
CA TYR A 302 -4.98 12.23 -21.30
C TYR A 302 -6.29 11.46 -21.44
N LEU A 303 -6.99 11.18 -20.32
CA LEU A 303 -8.25 10.45 -20.33
C LEU A 303 -9.38 11.20 -21.05
N LYS A 304 -9.39 12.54 -20.99
CA LYS A 304 -10.34 13.36 -21.78
C LYS A 304 -10.11 13.25 -23.30
N ARG A 305 -8.84 13.07 -23.73
CA ARG A 305 -8.49 12.88 -25.15
C ARG A 305 -8.72 11.44 -25.63
N HIS A 306 -8.68 10.46 -24.73
CA HIS A 306 -8.77 9.03 -25.05
C HIS A 306 -9.97 8.37 -24.37
N ALA A 307 -11.14 8.44 -25.02
CA ALA A 307 -12.40 7.92 -24.47
C ALA A 307 -12.35 6.42 -24.16
N GLU A 308 -11.66 5.62 -24.99
CA GLU A 308 -11.48 4.18 -24.77
C GLU A 308 -10.69 3.90 -23.48
N ALA A 309 -9.62 4.66 -23.22
CA ALA A 309 -8.83 4.54 -22.00
C ALA A 309 -9.67 4.87 -20.76
N LYS A 310 -10.48 5.94 -20.83
CA LYS A 310 -11.43 6.30 -19.74
C LYS A 310 -12.45 5.19 -19.49
N GLN A 311 -12.95 4.55 -20.54
CA GLN A 311 -13.89 3.44 -20.42
C GLN A 311 -13.25 2.23 -19.72
N ILE A 312 -12.00 1.90 -20.03
CA ILE A 312 -11.25 0.84 -19.34
C ILE A 312 -11.13 1.16 -17.85
N VAL A 313 -10.71 2.38 -17.51
CA VAL A 313 -10.62 2.84 -16.10
C VAL A 313 -11.95 2.67 -15.38
N ASP A 314 -13.05 3.12 -15.98
CA ASP A 314 -14.38 3.01 -15.36
C ASP A 314 -14.84 1.56 -15.18
N ASN A 315 -14.56 0.70 -16.17
CA ASN A 315 -14.87 -0.72 -16.09
C ASN A 315 -14.11 -1.41 -14.94
N VAL A 316 -12.82 -1.12 -14.80
CA VAL A 316 -12.00 -1.63 -13.69
C VAL A 316 -12.53 -1.11 -12.35
N ARG A 317 -12.81 0.21 -12.23
CA ARG A 317 -13.39 0.80 -11.00
C ARG A 317 -14.70 0.11 -10.63
N ASN A 318 -15.58 -0.14 -11.60
CA ASN A 318 -16.87 -0.78 -11.36
C ASN A 318 -16.73 -2.24 -10.93
N ALA A 319 -15.78 -2.98 -11.51
CA ALA A 319 -15.48 -4.34 -11.09
C ALA A 319 -14.93 -4.40 -9.66
N ILE A 320 -14.01 -3.49 -9.31
CA ILE A 320 -13.50 -3.36 -7.94
C ILE A 320 -14.65 -3.07 -6.96
N LYS A 321 -15.53 -2.11 -7.27
CA LYS A 321 -16.72 -1.79 -6.44
C LYS A 321 -17.62 -3.01 -6.24
N ALA A 322 -17.80 -3.84 -7.27
CA ALA A 322 -18.65 -5.03 -7.20
C ALA A 322 -18.08 -6.12 -6.28
N GLU A 323 -16.78 -6.15 -6.03
CA GLU A 323 -16.12 -7.09 -5.12
C GLU A 323 -16.29 -6.77 -3.62
N ARG A 324 -17.23 -5.88 -3.29
CA ARG A 324 -17.47 -5.38 -1.91
C ARG A 324 -16.22 -4.74 -1.32
N THR A 325 -15.45 -4.03 -2.14
CA THR A 325 -14.37 -3.20 -1.61
C THR A 325 -14.96 -2.12 -0.71
N TYR A 326 -14.45 -2.10 0.53
CA TYR A 326 -14.94 -1.34 1.66
C TYR A 326 -14.78 0.18 1.47
N ASN A 327 -15.06 0.94 2.52
CA ASN A 327 -14.92 2.40 2.56
C ASN A 327 -13.63 2.91 1.90
N LEU A 328 -12.51 2.19 1.98
CA LEU A 328 -11.26 2.49 1.27
C LEU A 328 -11.48 2.81 -0.23
N ALA A 329 -12.04 1.87 -1.01
CA ALA A 329 -12.23 2.08 -2.45
C ALA A 329 -13.24 3.18 -2.72
N LYS A 330 -14.27 3.31 -1.87
CA LYS A 330 -15.23 4.42 -1.97
C LYS A 330 -14.55 5.77 -1.79
N VAL A 331 -13.68 5.92 -0.78
CA VAL A 331 -12.94 7.16 -0.52
C VAL A 331 -11.95 7.46 -1.65
N VAL A 332 -11.17 6.47 -2.09
CA VAL A 332 -10.26 6.62 -3.25
C VAL A 332 -11.03 7.09 -4.47
N PHE A 333 -12.13 6.43 -4.79
CA PHE A 333 -12.92 6.77 -5.96
C PHE A 333 -13.58 8.15 -5.87
N GLN A 334 -13.97 8.60 -4.66
CA GLN A 334 -14.42 9.96 -4.46
C GLN A 334 -13.30 10.98 -4.70
N LEU A 335 -12.08 10.72 -4.21
CA LEU A 335 -10.92 11.58 -4.45
C LEU A 335 -10.59 11.69 -5.94
N LEU A 336 -10.75 10.59 -6.70
CA LEU A 336 -10.56 10.58 -8.15
C LEU A 336 -11.69 11.29 -8.90
N ASP A 337 -12.93 11.21 -8.42
CA ASP A 337 -14.05 11.96 -9.01
C ASP A 337 -13.87 13.48 -8.79
N ASP A 338 -13.35 13.88 -7.62
CA ASP A 338 -12.94 15.26 -7.35
C ASP A 338 -11.84 15.72 -8.33
N ALA A 339 -10.82 14.88 -8.58
CA ALA A 339 -9.75 15.15 -9.56
C ALA A 339 -10.30 15.31 -10.99
N TRP A 340 -11.23 14.44 -11.38
CA TRP A 340 -11.89 14.51 -12.69
C TRP A 340 -12.66 15.81 -12.90
N ASN A 341 -13.37 16.25 -11.85
CA ASN A 341 -14.14 17.50 -11.86
C ASN A 341 -13.26 18.74 -11.91
N ASP A 342 -12.13 18.74 -11.19
CA ASP A 342 -11.11 19.78 -11.30
C ASP A 342 -10.53 19.85 -12.71
N GLY A 343 -10.26 18.68 -13.30
CA GLY A 343 -9.90 18.57 -14.71
C GLY A 343 -8.46 18.95 -15.05
N SER A 344 -7.65 19.38 -14.07
CA SER A 344 -6.24 19.71 -14.26
C SER A 344 -5.34 18.48 -14.23
N SER A 345 -4.14 18.59 -14.81
CA SER A 345 -3.07 17.58 -14.67
C SER A 345 -2.30 17.69 -13.35
N TRP A 346 -2.57 18.71 -12.54
CA TRP A 346 -1.78 19.07 -11.36
C TRP A 346 -2.52 18.84 -10.05
N TYR A 347 -3.66 18.13 -10.11
CA TYR A 347 -4.49 17.88 -8.95
C TYR A 347 -3.69 17.17 -7.84
N ASP A 348 -3.51 17.86 -6.71
CA ASP A 348 -2.85 17.30 -5.53
C ASP A 348 -3.84 16.46 -4.72
N ILE A 349 -3.92 15.18 -5.08
CA ILE A 349 -4.74 14.20 -4.38
C ILE A 349 -4.30 14.01 -2.91
N ASP A 350 -3.02 14.21 -2.60
CA ASP A 350 -2.49 14.07 -1.25
C ASP A 350 -2.97 15.23 -0.36
N GLU A 351 -2.95 16.46 -0.87
CA GLU A 351 -3.51 17.63 -0.20
C GLU A 351 -5.03 17.49 -0.03
N ARG A 352 -5.74 17.01 -1.06
CA ARG A 352 -7.17 16.75 -0.96
C ARG A 352 -7.48 15.75 0.15
N ALA A 353 -6.79 14.60 0.17
CA ALA A 353 -6.99 13.57 1.17
C ALA A 353 -6.74 14.11 2.60
N ARG A 354 -5.67 14.88 2.80
CA ARG A 354 -5.40 15.59 4.08
C ARG A 354 -6.52 16.54 4.46
N SER A 355 -7.05 17.32 3.52
CA SER A 355 -8.15 18.27 3.77
C SER A 355 -9.46 17.59 4.22
N GLN A 356 -9.65 16.32 3.83
CA GLN A 356 -10.79 15.50 4.26
C GLN A 356 -10.49 14.69 5.54
N GLY A 357 -9.27 14.79 6.09
CA GLY A 357 -8.84 14.05 7.27
C GLY A 357 -8.72 12.54 7.03
N VAL A 358 -8.48 12.11 5.78
CA VAL A 358 -8.39 10.70 5.41
C VAL A 358 -6.96 10.31 5.03
N GLU A 359 -6.58 9.09 5.40
CA GLU A 359 -5.38 8.41 4.92
C GLU A 359 -5.75 7.08 4.29
N VAL A 360 -5.18 6.78 3.13
CA VAL A 360 -5.58 5.62 2.33
C VAL A 360 -4.34 4.90 1.80
N ALA A 361 -4.22 3.61 2.10
CA ALA A 361 -3.25 2.73 1.47
C ALA A 361 -3.69 2.31 0.06
N LEU A 362 -2.77 2.35 -0.90
CA LEU A 362 -2.95 1.94 -2.30
C LEU A 362 -2.42 0.52 -2.58
N MET A 363 -1.81 -0.11 -1.57
CA MET A 363 -1.24 -1.47 -1.62
C MET A 363 -2.16 -2.57 -1.14
#